data_AF-A0A6A4VG41-F1
#
_entry.id   AF-A0A6A4VG41-F1
#
_cell.length_a   1.000
_cell.length_b   1.000
_cell.length_c   1.000
_cell.angle_alpha   90.00
_cell.angle_beta   90.00
_cell.angle_gamma   90.00
#
_symmetry.space_group_name_H-M   'P 1'
#
loop_
_entity.id
_entity.type
_entity.pdbx_description
1 polymer ?
#
loop_
_entity_poly.entity_id
_entity_poly.type
_entity_poly.pdbx_seq_one_letter_code
_entity_poly.pdbx_strand_id
1 'polypeptide(L)'
;MKNKWPKTGGGLYLVGLTGLYGVEMPILNTFLFAALISAVDPVAVLAVFEEIHVNEMLYIVVFGESLLNDAVTVVLYHMFEAYVEMGENNITALDVAAGLLKFLIVALGGTLVGIIWGFLTAFVTRFTSSVRVIEPLFVFIMSYLAYLNAEIFHLSGILAITFCGLTMKNYVISNVSAKSHTTIKYTMKMLSSSCETVIFMLLGVATVHNHHIWNTYFVLFTILFCSLFRALGEDDGGRRAIFISDA
;
A
#
# COMPACT_ATOMS: atom_id res chain seq x y z
N MET A 1 10.02 -2.30 -6.30
CA MET A 1 9.27 -3.55 -6.00
C MET A 1 9.74 -4.87 -6.65
N LYS A 2 10.73 -4.90 -7.57
CA LYS A 2 11.12 -6.17 -8.22
C LYS A 2 11.76 -7.14 -7.20
N ASN A 3 11.14 -8.31 -7.01
CA ASN A 3 11.73 -9.52 -6.43
C ASN A 3 12.00 -9.56 -4.91
N LYS A 4 11.33 -8.75 -4.07
CA LYS A 4 11.59 -8.72 -2.60
C LYS A 4 10.84 -9.84 -1.84
N TRP A 5 9.51 -9.86 -1.93
CA TRP A 5 8.67 -10.84 -1.21
C TRP A 5 8.97 -12.32 -1.51
N PRO A 6 9.27 -12.78 -2.76
CA PRO A 6 9.47 -14.21 -2.99
C PRO A 6 10.83 -14.68 -2.47
N LYS A 7 11.83 -13.80 -2.40
CA LYS A 7 13.16 -14.10 -1.83
C LYS A 7 13.07 -14.22 -0.32
N THR A 8 12.38 -13.29 0.35
CA THR A 8 12.18 -13.33 1.80
C THR A 8 11.33 -14.53 2.20
N GLY A 9 10.23 -14.80 1.51
CA GLY A 9 9.37 -15.96 1.76
C GLY A 9 10.08 -17.29 1.50
N GLY A 10 10.80 -17.41 0.38
CA GLY A 10 11.60 -18.60 0.08
C GLY A 10 12.73 -18.83 1.09
N GLY A 11 13.43 -17.77 1.51
CA GLY A 11 14.49 -17.85 2.53
C GLY A 11 13.95 -18.31 3.87
N LEU A 12 12.82 -17.75 4.32
CA LEU A 12 12.17 -18.17 5.57
C LEU A 12 11.69 -19.63 5.48
N TYR A 13 11.13 -20.06 4.35
CA TYR A 13 10.66 -21.43 4.16
C TYR A 13 11.82 -22.44 4.18
N LEU A 14 12.93 -22.14 3.51
CA LEU A 14 14.12 -23.00 3.51
C LEU A 14 14.69 -23.20 4.92
N VAL A 15 14.71 -22.14 5.74
CA VAL A 15 15.11 -22.25 7.14
C VAL A 15 14.04 -23.01 7.95
N GLY A 16 12.76 -22.87 7.61
CA GLY A 16 11.68 -23.67 8.20
C GLY A 16 11.85 -25.18 7.97
N LEU A 17 12.30 -25.58 6.78
CA LEU A 17 12.60 -26.98 6.46
C LEU A 17 13.74 -27.58 7.30
N THR A 18 14.64 -26.75 7.84
CA THR A 18 15.70 -27.22 8.75
C THR A 18 15.19 -27.57 10.15
N GLY A 19 13.92 -27.30 10.46
CA GLY A 19 13.31 -27.56 11.77
C GLY A 19 13.70 -26.57 12.86
N LEU A 20 14.51 -25.55 12.55
CA LEU A 20 15.00 -24.53 13.50
C LEU A 20 13.86 -23.75 14.19
N TYR A 21 12.70 -23.63 13.55
CA TYR A 21 11.56 -22.91 14.13
C TYR A 21 10.75 -23.76 15.12
N GLY A 22 10.93 -25.09 15.16
CA GLY A 22 10.16 -25.97 16.04
C GLY A 22 8.65 -26.02 15.76
N VAL A 23 8.18 -25.37 14.69
CA VAL A 23 6.79 -25.34 14.21
C VAL A 23 6.80 -25.54 12.71
N GLU A 24 5.92 -26.40 12.20
CA GLU A 24 5.72 -26.58 10.77
C GLU A 24 5.07 -25.32 10.19
N MET A 25 5.77 -24.69 9.25
CA MET A 25 5.33 -23.47 8.56
C MET A 25 5.06 -23.82 7.10
N PRO A 26 3.77 -23.95 6.70
CA PRO A 26 3.40 -24.17 5.31
C PRO A 26 4.00 -23.10 4.40
N ILE A 27 4.28 -23.47 3.15
CA ILE A 27 4.92 -22.55 2.20
C ILE A 27 4.01 -21.35 1.96
N LEU A 28 2.69 -21.57 1.82
CA LEU A 28 1.73 -20.48 1.61
C LEU A 28 1.72 -19.46 2.76
N ASN A 29 1.76 -19.92 4.01
CA ASN A 29 1.78 -19.04 5.18
C ASN A 29 3.06 -18.20 5.23
N THR A 30 4.19 -18.80 4.84
CA THR A 30 5.48 -18.10 4.81
C THR A 30 5.51 -17.05 3.71
N PHE A 31 4.93 -17.34 2.54
CA PHE A 31 4.81 -16.40 1.43
C PHE A 31 3.78 -15.29 1.70
N LEU A 32 2.67 -15.60 2.37
CA LEU A 32 1.69 -14.63 2.84
C LEU A 32 2.32 -13.65 3.83
N PHE A 33 3.06 -14.17 4.82
CA PHE A 33 3.82 -13.33 5.76
C PHE A 33 4.85 -12.46 5.05
N ALA A 34 5.61 -13.03 4.10
CA ALA A 34 6.61 -12.31 3.33
C ALA A 34 6.00 -11.23 2.40
N ALA A 35 4.80 -11.46 1.87
CA ALA A 35 4.06 -10.45 1.12
C ALA A 35 3.67 -9.29 2.05
N LEU A 36 3.11 -9.57 3.23
CA LEU A 36 2.65 -8.57 4.19
C LEU A 36 3.81 -7.66 4.66
N ILE A 37 4.95 -8.22 5.02
CA ILE A 37 6.14 -7.43 5.44
C ILE A 37 6.90 -6.78 4.27
N SER A 38 6.50 -7.05 3.03
CA SER A 38 7.07 -6.39 1.85
C SER A 38 6.48 -5.00 1.62
N ALA A 39 5.34 -4.68 2.23
CA ALA A 39 4.87 -3.31 2.37
C ALA A 39 5.92 -2.51 3.14
N VAL A 40 6.18 -1.28 2.69
CA VAL A 40 7.23 -0.43 3.23
C VAL A 40 6.60 0.91 3.46
N ASP A 41 6.49 1.26 4.74
CA ASP A 41 5.97 2.56 5.11
C ASP A 41 7.12 3.50 5.51
N PRO A 42 7.46 4.51 4.70
CA PRO A 42 8.57 5.42 4.98
C PRO A 42 8.15 6.59 5.88
N VAL A 43 7.08 6.53 6.69
CA VAL A 43 6.57 7.74 7.37
C VAL A 43 7.64 8.48 8.18
N ALA A 44 8.47 7.75 8.93
CA ALA A 44 9.56 8.36 9.69
C ALA A 44 10.56 9.10 8.79
N VAL A 45 10.88 8.54 7.62
CA VAL A 45 11.78 9.18 6.64
C VAL A 45 11.11 10.39 6.00
N LEU A 46 9.82 10.29 5.66
CA LEU A 46 9.05 11.38 5.07
C LEU A 46 8.88 12.55 6.05
N ALA A 47 8.71 12.27 7.35
CA ALA A 47 8.65 13.30 8.39
C ALA A 47 9.97 14.08 8.49
N VAL A 48 11.11 13.38 8.46
CA VAL A 48 12.44 14.02 8.43
C VAL A 48 12.61 14.82 7.14
N PHE A 49 12.24 14.28 5.98
CA PHE A 49 12.35 14.98 4.69
C PHE A 49 11.55 16.29 4.65
N GLU A 50 10.39 16.33 5.31
CA GLU A 50 9.56 17.54 5.46
C GLU A 50 10.28 18.59 6.33
N GLU A 51 11.00 18.18 7.37
CA GLU A 51 11.77 19.05 8.27
C GLU A 51 13.04 19.61 7.61
N ILE A 52 13.78 18.79 6.86
CA ILE A 52 15.02 19.21 6.19
C ILE A 52 14.77 19.87 4.81
N HIS A 53 13.50 20.11 4.44
CA HIS A 53 13.09 20.74 3.18
C HIS A 53 13.75 20.12 1.94
N VAL A 54 13.70 18.78 1.85
CA VAL A 54 14.18 18.03 0.68
C VAL A 54 13.36 18.38 -0.57
N ASN A 55 13.96 18.19 -1.74
CA ASN A 55 13.30 18.36 -3.03
C ASN A 55 11.90 17.70 -3.06
N GLU A 56 10.87 18.48 -3.35
CA GLU A 56 9.47 18.02 -3.41
C GLU A 56 9.28 16.84 -4.37
N MET A 57 10.05 16.77 -5.46
CA MET A 57 10.01 15.65 -6.40
C MET A 57 10.46 14.35 -5.76
N LEU A 58 11.53 14.40 -4.94
CA LEU A 58 12.01 13.21 -4.23
C LEU A 58 10.98 12.74 -3.20
N TYR A 59 10.36 13.68 -2.47
CA TYR A 59 9.27 13.38 -1.55
C TYR A 59 8.11 12.68 -2.26
N ILE A 60 7.63 13.23 -3.38
CA ILE A 60 6.49 12.68 -4.13
C ILE A 60 6.82 11.29 -4.70
N VAL A 61 8.04 11.07 -5.19
CA VAL A 61 8.45 9.76 -5.74
C VAL A 61 8.48 8.68 -4.66
N VAL A 62 9.11 8.96 -3.52
CA VAL A 62 9.21 7.99 -2.41
C VAL A 62 7.85 7.69 -1.81
N PHE A 63 7.02 8.72 -1.60
CA PHE A 63 5.65 8.56 -1.12
C PHE A 63 4.79 7.77 -2.11
N GLY A 64 4.90 8.07 -3.41
CA GLY A 64 4.17 7.37 -4.47
C GLY A 64 4.57 5.90 -4.62
N GLU A 65 5.86 5.57 -4.52
CA GLU A 65 6.33 4.18 -4.50
C GLU A 65 5.72 3.41 -3.32
N SER A 66 5.70 4.02 -2.15
CA SER A 66 5.22 3.39 -0.91
C SER A 66 3.71 3.15 -0.95
N LEU A 67 2.92 4.14 -1.39
CA LEU A 67 1.47 3.97 -1.58
C LEU A 67 1.13 2.85 -2.58
N LEU A 68 1.83 2.80 -3.72
CA LEU A 68 1.60 1.74 -4.70
C LEU A 68 2.02 0.37 -4.15
N ASN A 69 3.10 0.32 -3.38
CA ASN A 69 3.59 -0.90 -2.76
C ASN A 69 2.62 -1.45 -1.71
N ASP A 70 2.02 -0.59 -0.89
CA ASP A 70 0.99 -0.99 0.08
C ASP A 70 -0.24 -1.55 -0.64
N ALA A 71 -0.66 -0.88 -1.71
CA ALA A 71 -1.81 -1.32 -2.48
C ALA A 71 -1.58 -2.68 -3.15
N VAL A 72 -0.38 -2.93 -3.70
CA VAL A 72 -0.03 -4.25 -4.26
C VAL A 72 0.09 -5.30 -3.16
N THR A 73 0.62 -4.96 -2.00
CA THR A 73 0.77 -5.89 -0.86
C THR A 73 -0.58 -6.41 -0.39
N VAL A 74 -1.59 -5.56 -0.27
CA VAL A 74 -2.95 -5.98 0.11
C VAL A 74 -3.59 -6.90 -0.94
N VAL A 75 -3.39 -6.62 -2.24
CA VAL A 75 -3.89 -7.52 -3.30
C VAL A 75 -3.18 -8.87 -3.25
N LEU A 76 -1.86 -8.90 -2.99
CA LEU A 76 -1.11 -10.14 -2.81
C LEU A 76 -1.57 -10.91 -1.56
N TYR A 77 -1.85 -10.21 -0.45
CA TYR A 77 -2.39 -10.80 0.77
C TYR A 77 -3.69 -11.57 0.49
N HIS A 78 -4.69 -10.93 -0.14
CA HIS A 78 -5.95 -11.60 -0.47
C HIS A 78 -5.78 -12.74 -1.48
N MET A 79 -4.80 -12.64 -2.38
CA MET A 79 -4.48 -13.74 -3.30
C MET A 79 -3.93 -14.95 -2.54
N PHE A 80 -2.97 -14.74 -1.63
CA PHE A 80 -2.41 -15.83 -0.83
C PHE A 80 -3.41 -16.39 0.19
N GLU A 81 -4.23 -15.54 0.81
CA GLU A 81 -5.32 -15.94 1.70
C GLU A 81 -6.29 -16.90 0.97
N ALA A 82 -6.72 -16.55 -0.25
CA ALA A 82 -7.55 -17.44 -1.06
C ALA A 82 -6.86 -18.77 -1.39
N TYR A 83 -5.54 -18.77 -1.64
CA TYR A 83 -4.79 -20.02 -1.85
C TYR A 83 -4.65 -20.86 -0.59
N VAL A 84 -4.51 -20.24 0.58
CA VAL A 84 -4.50 -20.94 1.87
C VAL A 84 -5.86 -21.61 2.12
N GLU A 85 -6.97 -20.94 1.81
CA GLU A 85 -8.32 -21.51 1.93
C GLU A 85 -8.58 -22.68 0.97
N MET A 86 -8.02 -22.62 -0.25
CA MET A 86 -8.13 -23.71 -1.24
C MET A 86 -7.31 -24.96 -0.87
N GLY A 87 -6.25 -24.79 -0.07
CA GLY A 87 -5.35 -25.85 0.39
C GLY A 87 -4.23 -26.20 -0.61
N GLU A 88 -3.02 -26.44 -0.09
CA GLU A 88 -1.78 -26.63 -0.88
C GLU A 88 -1.85 -27.77 -1.91
N ASN A 89 -2.63 -28.83 -1.62
CA ASN A 89 -2.69 -30.04 -2.44
C ASN A 89 -3.59 -29.91 -3.69
N ASN A 90 -4.38 -28.84 -3.79
CA ASN A 90 -5.34 -28.64 -4.89
C ASN A 90 -4.91 -27.54 -5.87
N ILE A 91 -3.75 -26.91 -5.66
CA ILE A 91 -3.28 -25.80 -6.48
C ILE A 91 -2.68 -26.35 -7.78
N THR A 92 -3.41 -26.17 -8.88
CA THR A 92 -2.93 -26.52 -10.22
C THR A 92 -2.16 -25.35 -10.83
N ALA A 93 -1.26 -25.61 -11.78
CA ALA A 93 -0.56 -24.54 -12.53
C ALA A 93 -1.52 -23.55 -13.23
N LEU A 94 -2.74 -24.01 -13.54
CA LEU A 94 -3.83 -23.16 -14.06
C LEU A 94 -4.34 -22.15 -13.02
N ASP A 95 -4.38 -22.51 -11.74
CA ASP A 95 -4.84 -21.63 -10.65
C ASP A 95 -3.82 -20.53 -10.35
N VAL A 96 -2.54 -20.83 -10.53
CA VAL A 96 -1.45 -19.85 -10.46
C VAL A 96 -1.55 -18.84 -11.61
N ALA A 97 -1.80 -19.31 -12.83
CA ALA A 97 -2.00 -18.44 -13.98
C ALA A 97 -3.29 -17.59 -13.84
N ALA A 98 -4.37 -18.19 -13.33
CA ALA A 98 -5.62 -17.49 -13.04
C ALA A 98 -5.44 -16.44 -11.94
N GLY A 99 -4.66 -16.72 -10.89
CA GLY A 99 -4.36 -15.75 -9.84
C GLY A 99 -3.53 -14.56 -10.33
N LEU A 100 -2.55 -14.80 -11.20
CA LEU A 100 -1.80 -13.71 -11.83
C LEU A 100 -2.71 -12.83 -12.71
N LEU A 101 -3.63 -13.45 -13.45
CA LEU A 101 -4.61 -12.71 -14.25
C LEU A 101 -5.57 -11.92 -13.36
N LYS A 102 -6.08 -12.54 -12.29
CA LYS A 102 -6.95 -11.90 -11.29
C LYS A 102 -6.23 -10.71 -10.64
N PHE A 103 -4.95 -10.85 -10.29
CA PHE A 103 -4.13 -9.77 -9.76
C PHE A 103 -4.13 -8.56 -10.71
N LEU A 104 -3.88 -8.77 -12.00
CA LEU A 104 -3.90 -7.68 -12.99
C LEU A 104 -5.30 -7.06 -13.14
N ILE A 105 -6.35 -7.87 -13.15
CA ILE A 105 -7.74 -7.37 -13.25
C ILE A 105 -8.10 -6.54 -12.02
N VAL A 106 -7.76 -7.00 -10.81
CA VAL A 106 -8.03 -6.30 -9.54
C VAL A 106 -7.26 -4.98 -9.48
N ALA A 107 -5.99 -4.98 -9.90
CA ALA A 107 -5.15 -3.79 -9.91
C ALA A 107 -5.58 -2.75 -10.97
N LEU A 108 -5.78 -3.17 -12.21
CA LEU A 108 -6.22 -2.30 -13.30
C LEU A 108 -7.66 -1.84 -13.10
N GLY A 109 -8.55 -2.73 -12.65
CA GLY A 109 -9.93 -2.39 -12.34
C GLY A 109 -10.04 -1.37 -11.22
N GLY A 110 -9.29 -1.54 -10.11
CA GLY A 110 -9.24 -0.54 -9.04
C GLY A 110 -8.75 0.82 -9.56
N THR A 111 -7.69 0.83 -10.37
CA THR A 111 -7.17 2.04 -11.02
C THR A 111 -8.21 2.74 -11.89
N LEU A 112 -8.92 2.00 -12.74
CA LEU A 112 -9.97 2.54 -13.62
C LEU A 112 -11.15 3.12 -12.84
N VAL A 113 -11.63 2.40 -11.81
CA VAL A 113 -12.70 2.89 -10.92
C VAL A 113 -12.27 4.20 -10.25
N GLY A 114 -11.04 4.27 -9.75
CA GLY A 114 -10.48 5.48 -9.16
C GLY A 114 -10.49 6.68 -10.11
N ILE A 115 -10.04 6.48 -11.35
CA ILE A 115 -10.03 7.53 -12.38
C ILE A 115 -11.46 8.00 -12.70
N ILE A 116 -12.40 7.07 -12.88
CA ILE A 116 -13.81 7.39 -13.17
C ILE A 116 -14.42 8.25 -12.05
N TRP A 117 -14.24 7.83 -10.79
CA TRP A 117 -14.73 8.59 -9.64
C TRP A 117 -14.02 9.93 -9.45
N GLY A 118 -12.74 10.02 -9.79
CA GLY A 118 -11.99 11.28 -9.81
C GLY A 118 -12.58 12.28 -10.80
N PHE A 119 -12.88 11.85 -12.03
CA PHE A 119 -13.55 12.68 -13.03
C PHE A 119 -14.98 13.04 -12.63
N LEU A 120 -15.73 12.09 -12.05
CA LEU A 120 -17.08 12.35 -11.54
C LEU A 120 -17.05 13.41 -10.44
N THR A 121 -16.06 13.35 -9.56
CA THR A 121 -15.88 14.37 -8.50
C THR A 121 -15.57 15.73 -9.11
N ALA A 122 -14.65 15.81 -10.07
CA ALA A 122 -14.35 17.06 -10.77
C ALA A 122 -15.58 17.66 -11.48
N PHE A 123 -16.42 16.80 -12.06
CA PHE A 123 -17.70 17.20 -12.65
C PHE A 123 -18.67 17.74 -11.60
N VAL A 124 -18.88 17.02 -10.50
CA VAL A 124 -19.79 17.45 -9.40
C VAL A 124 -19.32 18.77 -8.80
N THR A 125 -18.03 18.91 -8.48
CA THR A 125 -17.47 20.12 -7.87
C THR A 125 -17.63 21.35 -8.76
N ARG A 126 -17.66 21.18 -10.10
CA ARG A 126 -17.93 22.29 -11.03
C ARG A 126 -19.32 22.91 -10.82
N PHE A 127 -20.34 22.11 -10.50
CA PHE A 127 -21.71 22.60 -10.29
C PHE A 127 -21.95 23.15 -8.88
N THR A 128 -21.09 22.82 -7.90
CA THR A 128 -21.21 23.26 -6.50
C THR A 128 -20.65 24.68 -6.25
N SER A 129 -20.50 25.50 -7.29
CA SER A 129 -19.89 26.83 -7.21
C SER A 129 -20.62 27.82 -6.28
N SER A 130 -21.91 27.56 -5.97
CA SER A 130 -22.77 28.41 -5.14
C SER A 130 -22.59 28.20 -3.63
N VAL A 131 -22.07 27.04 -3.17
CA VAL A 131 -21.90 26.73 -1.73
C VAL A 131 -20.50 26.15 -1.47
N ARG A 132 -19.50 27.05 -1.44
CA ARG A 132 -18.07 26.67 -1.34
C ARG A 132 -17.66 25.98 -0.05
N VAL A 133 -18.48 26.09 1.01
CA VAL A 133 -18.21 25.47 2.32
C VAL A 133 -18.33 23.93 2.26
N ILE A 134 -19.10 23.39 1.30
CA ILE A 134 -19.35 21.95 1.16
C ILE A 134 -18.30 21.28 0.26
N GLU A 135 -17.52 22.04 -0.50
CA GLU A 135 -16.48 21.53 -1.41
C GLU A 135 -15.54 20.50 -0.75
N PRO A 136 -15.00 20.72 0.47
CA PRO A 136 -14.15 19.72 1.12
C PRO A 136 -14.90 18.42 1.41
N LEU A 137 -16.16 18.51 1.85
CA LEU A 137 -16.98 17.35 2.18
C LEU A 137 -17.19 16.44 0.96
N PHE A 138 -17.43 17.03 -0.23
CA PHE A 138 -17.54 16.26 -1.47
C PHE A 138 -16.24 15.53 -1.82
N VAL A 139 -15.07 16.15 -1.62
CA VAL A 139 -13.78 15.50 -1.85
C VAL A 139 -13.62 14.27 -0.96
N PHE A 140 -13.99 14.35 0.32
CA PHE A 140 -13.96 13.21 1.24
C PHE A 140 -14.95 12.11 0.86
N ILE A 141 -16.22 12.47 0.70
CA ILE A 141 -17.30 11.49 0.45
C ILE A 141 -17.05 10.78 -0.89
N MET A 142 -16.71 11.51 -1.95
CA MET A 142 -16.52 10.90 -3.27
C MET A 142 -15.26 10.03 -3.33
N SER A 143 -14.19 10.39 -2.61
CA SER A 143 -13.00 9.54 -2.47
C SER A 143 -13.34 8.22 -1.75
N TYR A 144 -14.14 8.29 -0.68
CA TYR A 144 -14.58 7.11 0.06
C TYR A 144 -15.59 6.25 -0.73
N LEU A 145 -16.48 6.88 -1.51
CA LEU A 145 -17.37 6.15 -2.42
C LEU A 145 -16.59 5.40 -3.51
N ALA A 146 -15.49 5.96 -4.03
CA ALA A 146 -14.61 5.26 -4.96
C ALA A 146 -14.03 3.99 -4.35
N TYR A 147 -13.60 4.06 -3.08
CA TYR A 147 -13.13 2.90 -2.31
C TYR A 147 -14.23 1.84 -2.18
N LEU A 148 -15.41 2.21 -1.67
CA LEU A 148 -16.52 1.28 -1.44
C LEU A 148 -17.00 0.61 -2.73
N ASN A 149 -17.07 1.35 -3.84
CA ASN A 149 -17.46 0.77 -5.12
C ASN A 149 -16.44 -0.26 -5.61
N ALA A 150 -15.14 0.02 -5.48
CA ALA A 150 -14.11 -0.95 -5.85
C ALA A 150 -14.19 -2.22 -5.00
N GLU A 151 -14.41 -2.10 -3.69
CA GLU A 151 -14.58 -3.25 -2.79
C GLU A 151 -15.81 -4.10 -3.15
N ILE A 152 -16.95 -3.49 -3.50
CA ILE A 152 -18.17 -4.21 -3.93
C ILE A 152 -17.92 -5.04 -5.20
N PHE A 153 -17.06 -4.55 -6.10
CA PHE A 153 -16.68 -5.28 -7.32
C PHE A 153 -15.49 -6.23 -7.11
N HIS A 154 -15.03 -6.45 -5.87
CA HIS A 154 -13.84 -7.23 -5.53
C HIS A 154 -12.57 -6.75 -6.26
N LEU A 155 -12.48 -5.44 -6.49
CA LEU A 155 -11.31 -4.74 -7.04
C LEU A 155 -10.51 -4.10 -5.90
N SER A 156 -9.29 -3.60 -6.18
CA SER A 156 -8.48 -2.96 -5.14
C SER A 156 -9.05 -1.61 -4.72
N GLY A 157 -9.69 -1.53 -3.55
CA GLY A 157 -10.19 -0.28 -2.98
C GLY A 157 -9.09 0.75 -2.73
N ILE A 158 -7.93 0.30 -2.26
CA ILE A 158 -6.76 1.16 -1.98
C ILE A 158 -6.23 1.80 -3.27
N LEU A 159 -6.11 1.04 -4.36
CA LEU A 159 -5.75 1.61 -5.66
C LEU A 159 -6.82 2.58 -6.15
N ALA A 160 -8.11 2.23 -5.99
CA ALA A 160 -9.21 3.10 -6.41
C ALA A 160 -9.18 4.46 -5.70
N ILE A 161 -9.07 4.51 -4.38
CA ILE A 161 -9.00 5.78 -3.65
C ILE A 161 -7.73 6.58 -3.97
N THR A 162 -6.60 5.90 -4.18
CA THR A 162 -5.31 6.54 -4.53
C THR A 162 -5.37 7.21 -5.89
N PHE A 163 -5.84 6.50 -6.93
CA PHE A 163 -5.98 7.07 -8.27
C PHE A 163 -7.12 8.09 -8.36
N CYS A 164 -8.16 7.95 -7.55
CA CYS A 164 -9.19 8.97 -7.37
C CYS A 164 -8.57 10.27 -6.85
N GLY A 165 -7.82 10.22 -5.74
CA GLY A 165 -7.10 11.38 -5.19
C GLY A 165 -6.09 12.00 -6.17
N LEU A 166 -5.35 11.18 -6.91
CA LEU A 166 -4.41 11.64 -7.95
C LEU A 166 -5.14 12.41 -9.06
N THR A 167 -6.29 11.90 -9.51
CA THR A 167 -7.12 12.55 -10.53
C THR A 167 -7.71 13.85 -9.97
N MET A 168 -8.21 13.84 -8.74
CA MET A 168 -8.73 15.05 -8.08
C MET A 168 -7.66 16.15 -7.95
N LYS A 169 -6.40 15.79 -7.67
CA LYS A 169 -5.31 16.78 -7.60
C LYS A 169 -5.20 17.61 -8.89
N ASN A 170 -5.35 16.99 -10.05
CA ASN A 170 -5.22 17.70 -11.34
C ASN A 170 -6.50 18.44 -11.76
N TYR A 171 -7.68 17.87 -11.50
CA TYR A 171 -8.95 18.39 -12.04
C TYR A 171 -9.81 19.15 -11.01
N VAL A 172 -9.78 18.76 -9.74
CA VAL A 172 -10.60 19.38 -8.68
C VAL A 172 -9.93 20.62 -8.10
N ILE A 173 -8.60 20.62 -7.95
CA ILE A 173 -7.87 21.78 -7.39
C ILE A 173 -8.09 23.05 -8.23
N SER A 174 -8.19 22.91 -9.55
CA SER A 174 -8.50 24.02 -10.47
C SER A 174 -9.93 24.56 -10.33
N ASN A 175 -10.87 23.72 -9.85
CA ASN A 175 -12.28 24.09 -9.69
C ASN A 175 -12.60 24.65 -8.30
N VAL A 176 -11.73 24.41 -7.31
CA VAL A 176 -11.94 24.73 -5.90
C VAL A 176 -11.35 26.09 -5.54
N SER A 177 -12.02 26.83 -4.65
CA SER A 177 -11.53 28.13 -4.20
C SER A 177 -10.29 28.04 -3.30
N ALA A 178 -9.42 29.05 -3.29
CA ALA A 178 -8.19 29.03 -2.47
C ALA A 178 -8.44 28.79 -0.96
N LYS A 179 -9.55 29.30 -0.43
CA LYS A 179 -9.97 29.06 0.96
C LYS A 179 -10.28 27.58 1.21
N SER A 180 -11.06 26.97 0.31
CA SER A 180 -11.46 25.56 0.39
C SER A 180 -10.29 24.61 0.15
N HIS A 181 -9.38 24.93 -0.79
CA HIS A 181 -8.15 24.19 -0.99
C HIS A 181 -7.28 24.13 0.27
N THR A 182 -7.15 25.27 0.97
CA THR A 182 -6.44 25.35 2.24
C THR A 182 -7.10 24.49 3.31
N THR A 183 -8.43 24.54 3.43
CA THR A 183 -9.19 23.68 4.33
C THR A 183 -8.99 22.20 4.02
N ILE A 184 -9.10 21.78 2.74
CA ILE A 184 -8.86 20.39 2.33
C ILE A 184 -7.45 19.94 2.72
N LYS A 185 -6.43 20.76 2.43
CA LYS A 185 -5.03 20.44 2.75
C LYS A 185 -4.83 20.20 4.25
N TYR A 186 -5.27 21.13 5.09
CA TYR A 186 -5.08 21.01 6.55
C TYR A 186 -5.94 19.90 7.15
N THR A 187 -7.21 19.75 6.73
CA THR A 187 -8.05 18.66 7.22
C THR A 187 -7.48 17.30 6.83
N MET A 188 -6.99 17.13 5.60
CA MET A 188 -6.35 15.88 5.16
C MET A 188 -5.06 15.58 5.96
N LYS A 189 -4.20 16.59 6.17
CA LYS A 189 -2.96 16.41 6.97
C LYS A 189 -3.27 16.05 8.43
N MET A 190 -4.25 16.73 9.04
CA MET A 190 -4.70 16.43 10.40
C MET A 190 -5.29 15.02 10.52
N LEU A 191 -6.14 14.63 9.57
CA LEU A 191 -6.76 13.29 9.55
C LEU A 191 -5.72 12.20 9.36
N SER A 192 -4.80 12.37 8.40
CA SER A 192 -3.70 11.43 8.15
C SER A 192 -2.86 11.21 9.39
N SER A 193 -2.41 12.29 10.05
CA SER A 193 -1.60 12.20 11.27
C SER A 193 -2.36 11.58 12.44
N SER A 194 -3.66 11.84 12.55
CA SER A 194 -4.53 11.21 13.56
C SER A 194 -4.67 9.71 13.32
N CYS A 195 -4.96 9.30 12.08
CA CYS A 195 -5.08 7.89 11.70
C CYS A 195 -3.77 7.12 11.93
N GLU A 196 -2.64 7.71 11.58
CA GLU A 196 -1.31 7.12 11.83
C GLU A 196 -1.06 6.86 13.32
N THR A 197 -1.35 7.86 14.17
CA THR A 197 -1.23 7.71 15.63
C THR A 197 -2.11 6.58 16.17
N VAL A 198 -3.34 6.46 15.64
CA VAL A 198 -4.27 5.39 16.01
C VAL A 198 -3.75 4.02 15.58
N ILE A 199 -3.22 3.88 14.35
CA ILE A 199 -2.66 2.61 13.86
C ILE A 199 -1.50 2.15 14.75
N PHE A 200 -0.55 3.04 15.07
CA PHE A 200 0.57 2.69 15.95
C PHE A 200 0.12 2.36 17.38
N MET A 201 -0.87 3.09 17.92
CA MET A 201 -1.45 2.77 19.22
C MET A 201 -2.08 1.37 19.21
N LEU A 202 -2.91 1.06 18.21
CA LEU A 202 -3.57 -0.23 18.08
C LEU A 202 -2.57 -1.37 17.90
N LEU A 203 -1.51 -1.17 17.12
CA LEU A 203 -0.42 -2.13 16.98
C LEU A 203 0.29 -2.41 18.32
N GLY A 204 0.53 -1.37 19.12
CA GLY A 204 1.09 -1.51 20.47
C GLY A 204 0.17 -2.30 21.41
N VAL A 205 -1.13 -2.02 21.40
CA VAL A 205 -2.12 -2.76 22.19
C VAL A 205 -2.22 -4.22 21.75
N ALA A 206 -2.27 -4.49 20.44
CA ALA A 206 -2.30 -5.85 19.90
C ALA A 206 -1.05 -6.65 20.27
N THR A 207 0.10 -5.98 20.40
CA THR A 207 1.36 -6.61 20.83
C THR A 207 1.35 -6.94 22.33
N VAL A 208 0.67 -6.18 23.19
CA VAL A 208 0.62 -6.45 24.63
C VAL A 208 -0.50 -7.42 25.02
N HIS A 209 -1.65 -7.33 24.36
CA HIS A 209 -2.84 -8.10 24.74
C HIS A 209 -2.77 -9.57 24.32
N ASN A 210 -2.22 -9.87 23.15
CA ASN A 210 -2.21 -11.22 22.60
C ASN A 210 -1.09 -12.08 23.21
N HIS A 211 -1.37 -13.38 23.44
CA HIS A 211 -0.34 -14.33 23.85
C HIS A 211 0.55 -14.68 22.65
N HIS A 212 1.78 -14.17 22.66
CA HIS A 212 2.76 -14.42 21.59
C HIS A 212 3.60 -15.65 21.88
N ILE A 213 3.68 -16.56 20.91
CA ILE A 213 4.65 -17.65 20.93
C ILE A 213 5.99 -17.06 20.45
N TRP A 214 6.89 -16.80 21.38
CA TRP A 214 8.17 -16.20 21.07
C TRP A 214 9.10 -17.21 20.37
N ASN A 215 9.55 -16.87 19.17
CA ASN A 215 10.54 -17.65 18.42
C ASN A 215 11.71 -16.77 17.99
N THR A 216 12.80 -16.79 18.76
CA THR A 216 13.99 -15.96 18.52
C THR A 216 14.60 -16.22 17.13
N TYR A 217 14.63 -17.47 16.68
CA TYR A 217 15.21 -17.83 15.38
C TYR A 217 14.40 -17.23 14.24
N PHE A 218 13.07 -17.37 14.29
CA PHE A 218 12.20 -16.80 13.26
C PHE A 218 12.34 -15.28 13.16
N VAL A 219 12.37 -14.57 14.30
CA VAL A 219 12.55 -13.12 14.33
C VAL A 219 13.91 -12.71 13.76
N LEU A 220 14.99 -13.37 14.16
CA LEU A 220 16.34 -13.04 13.70
C LEU A 220 16.52 -13.28 12.19
N PHE A 221 16.06 -14.41 11.67
CA PHE A 221 16.11 -14.68 10.23
C PHE A 221 15.20 -13.74 9.43
N THR A 222 14.04 -13.35 9.97
CA THR A 222 13.17 -12.34 9.35
C THR A 222 13.91 -11.01 9.22
N ILE A 223 14.52 -10.51 10.29
CA ILE A 223 15.29 -9.25 10.26
C ILE A 223 16.46 -9.34 9.27
N LEU A 224 17.19 -10.45 9.29
CA LEU A 224 18.35 -10.68 8.42
C LEU A 224 17.95 -10.72 6.94
N PHE A 225 16.93 -11.52 6.58
CA PHE A 225 16.47 -11.62 5.19
C PHE A 225 15.82 -10.33 4.71
N CYS A 226 15.01 -9.66 5.54
CA CYS A 226 14.47 -8.35 5.20
C CYS A 226 15.58 -7.33 4.92
N SER A 227 16.61 -7.26 5.76
CA SER A 227 17.72 -6.32 5.58
C SER A 227 18.54 -6.65 4.33
N LEU A 228 18.88 -7.92 4.14
CA LEU A 228 19.69 -8.39 3.02
C LEU A 228 18.98 -8.19 1.67
N PHE A 229 17.73 -8.65 1.55
CA PHE A 229 16.99 -8.56 0.29
C PHE A 229 16.51 -7.14 -0.01
N ARG A 230 16.37 -6.29 1.01
CA ARG A 230 16.13 -4.86 0.81
C ARG A 230 17.36 -4.16 0.24
N ALA A 231 18.54 -4.38 0.84
CA ALA A 231 19.80 -3.82 0.35
C ALA A 231 20.12 -4.29 -1.09
N LEU A 232 20.03 -5.60 -1.35
CA LEU A 232 20.26 -6.15 -2.69
C LEU A 232 19.23 -5.70 -3.72
N GLY A 233 18.01 -5.35 -3.29
CA GLY A 233 16.96 -4.85 -4.17
C GLY A 233 17.14 -3.38 -4.56
N GLU A 234 17.93 -2.62 -3.80
CA GLU A 234 18.23 -1.20 -4.05
C GLU A 234 19.41 -1.01 -5.01
N ASP A 235 20.38 -1.93 -5.06
CA ASP A 235 21.55 -1.84 -5.95
C ASP A 235 21.20 -1.79 -7.45
N ASP A 236 20.08 -2.39 -7.86
CA ASP A 236 19.57 -2.33 -9.24
C ASP A 236 18.80 -1.02 -9.56
N GLY A 237 18.32 -0.32 -8.52
CA GLY A 237 17.54 0.93 -8.63
C GLY A 237 18.39 2.20 -8.41
N GLY A 238 19.36 2.15 -7.49
CA GLY A 238 20.27 3.25 -7.17
C GLY A 238 21.12 3.67 -8.36
N ARG A 239 21.48 2.74 -9.26
CA ARG A 239 22.13 3.09 -10.52
C ARG A 239 21.26 3.91 -11.47
N ARG A 240 19.93 3.93 -11.33
CA ARG A 240 19.04 4.75 -12.19
C ARG A 240 18.68 6.11 -11.58
N ALA A 241 18.59 6.21 -10.26
CA ALA A 241 18.25 7.47 -9.60
C ALA A 241 19.35 8.53 -9.76
N ILE A 242 20.62 8.12 -9.81
CA ILE A 242 21.76 9.03 -10.05
C ILE A 242 21.65 9.70 -11.43
N PHE A 243 21.14 9.01 -12.46
CA PHE A 243 20.96 9.60 -13.80
C PHE A 243 19.81 10.62 -13.90
N ILE A 244 18.90 10.70 -12.93
CA ILE A 244 17.81 11.69 -12.92
C ILE A 244 18.22 12.95 -12.16
N SER A 245 19.24 12.89 -11.28
CA SER A 245 19.80 14.07 -10.61
C SER A 245 20.74 14.88 -11.51
N ASP A 246 21.21 14.31 -12.62
CA ASP A 246 22.19 14.91 -13.53
C ASP A 246 21.58 15.36 -14.89
N ALA A 247 20.25 15.41 -15.01
CA ALA A 247 19.50 15.88 -16.19
C ALA A 247 18.45 16.93 -15.81
#